data_AF-X1QEB4-F1
#
_entry.id   AF-X1QEB4-F1
#
_cell.length_a   1.000
_cell.length_b   1.000
_cell.length_c   1.000
_cell.angle_alpha   90.00
_cell.angle_beta   90.00
_cell.angle_gamma   90.00
#
_symmetry.space_group_name_H-M   'P 1'
#
loop_
_entity.id
_entity.type
_entity.pdbx_description
1 polymer ?
#
loop_
_entity_poly.entity_id
_entity_poly.type
_entity_poly.pdbx_seq_one_letter_code
_entity_poly.pdbx_strand_id
1 'polypeptide(L)'
;MLGIQTYTLRYYERIGIIEPARSPGNIRLYSERDIALLRRAKTLMDDMGVNLAGVEVILRMAQRVNELQNHMEELESEVEKLRGADNL
;
A
#
# COMPACT_ATOMS: atom_id res chain seq x y z
N MET A 1 8.92 -17.98 5.35
CA MET A 1 8.18 -16.78 5.83
C MET A 1 9.14 -15.59 5.74
N LEU A 2 8.72 -14.39 5.32
CA LEU A 2 9.53 -13.28 4.75
C LEU A 2 10.82 -12.81 5.49
N GLY A 3 11.15 -13.34 6.67
CA GLY A 3 12.34 -12.97 7.43
C GLY A 3 12.26 -11.57 8.06
N ILE A 4 11.06 -10.97 8.08
CA ILE A 4 10.82 -9.67 8.69
C ILE A 4 10.68 -9.85 10.20
N GLN A 5 11.35 -8.99 10.96
CA GLN A 5 11.33 -9.03 12.42
C GLN A 5 9.94 -8.69 12.96
N THR A 6 9.54 -9.33 14.07
CA THR A 6 8.20 -9.19 14.63
C THR A 6 7.87 -7.77 15.09
N TYR A 7 8.85 -7.01 15.57
CA TYR A 7 8.64 -5.60 15.93
C TYR A 7 8.33 -4.75 14.69
N THR A 8 8.94 -5.05 13.54
CA THR A 8 8.71 -4.34 12.28
C THR A 8 7.29 -4.57 11.78
N LEU A 9 6.79 -5.82 11.87
CA LEU A 9 5.40 -6.15 11.57
C LEU A 9 4.43 -5.39 12.47
N ARG A 10 4.68 -5.36 13.79
CA ARG A 10 3.87 -4.60 14.75
C ARG A 10 3.92 -3.10 14.50
N TYR A 11 5.09 -2.59 14.10
CA TYR A 11 5.24 -1.19 13.75
C TYR A 11 4.34 -0.84 12.58
N TYR A 12 4.46 -1.56 11.45
CA TYR A 12 3.66 -1.33 10.25
C TYR A 12 2.16 -1.48 10.51
N GLU A 13 1.75 -2.45 11.32
CA GLU A 13 0.35 -2.58 11.76
C GLU A 13 -0.10 -1.35 12.57
N ARG A 14 0.70 -0.92 13.55
CA ARG A 14 0.37 0.24 14.40
C ARG A 14 0.20 1.53 13.61
N ILE A 15 1.00 1.72 12.56
CA ILE A 15 0.93 2.92 11.72
C ILE A 15 -0.01 2.77 10.52
N GLY A 16 -0.74 1.65 10.42
CA GLY A 16 -1.73 1.42 9.37
C GLY A 16 -1.15 1.17 7.97
N ILE A 17 0.13 0.79 7.87
CA ILE A 17 0.73 0.40 6.58
C ILE A 17 0.25 -0.98 6.15
N ILE A 18 -0.01 -1.87 7.12
CA ILE A 18 -0.64 -3.16 6.90
C ILE A 18 -1.80 -3.31 7.87
N GLU A 19 -2.84 -4.05 7.47
CA GLU A 19 -4.04 -4.23 8.28
C GLU A 19 -4.45 -5.72 8.27
N PRO A 20 -3.66 -6.57 8.95
CA PRO A 20 -3.95 -8.00 8.96
C PRO A 20 -5.29 -8.27 9.65
N ALA A 21 -6.07 -9.17 9.05
CA ALA A 21 -7.22 -9.76 9.72
C ALA A 21 -6.76 -10.59 10.93
N ARG A 22 -7.70 -10.90 11.84
CA ARG A 22 -7.43 -11.75 13.00
C ARG A 22 -8.30 -12.99 12.97
N SER A 23 -7.68 -14.14 13.22
CA SER A 23 -8.43 -15.39 13.45
C SER A 23 -9.15 -15.36 14.81
N PRO A 24 -10.09 -16.30 15.07
CA PRO A 24 -10.72 -16.44 16.39
C PRO A 24 -9.73 -16.64 17.53
N GLY A 25 -8.56 -17.25 17.26
CA GLY A 25 -7.46 -17.41 18.20
C GLY A 25 -6.53 -16.19 18.31
N ASN A 26 -6.93 -15.03 17.80
CA ASN A 26 -6.18 -13.77 17.79
C ASN A 26 -4.84 -13.81 17.01
N ILE A 27 -4.72 -14.70 16.02
CA ILE A 27 -3.55 -14.80 15.15
C ILE A 27 -3.71 -13.84 13.97
N ARG A 28 -2.65 -13.10 13.62
CA ARG A 28 -2.62 -12.23 12.43
C ARG A 28 -2.65 -13.06 11.15
N LEU A 29 -3.60 -12.75 10.29
CA LEU A 29 -3.76 -13.29 8.95
C LEU A 29 -3.48 -12.16 7.96
N TYR A 30 -2.34 -12.23 7.30
CA TYR A 30 -1.93 -11.23 6.32
C TYR A 30 -2.58 -11.54 4.97
N SER A 31 -3.16 -10.52 4.35
CA SER A 31 -3.65 -10.59 2.97
C SER A 31 -2.50 -10.61 1.97
N GLU A 32 -2.77 -10.97 0.72
CA GLU A 32 -1.78 -10.85 -0.37
C GLU A 32 -1.27 -9.41 -0.53
N ARG A 33 -2.13 -8.40 -0.29
CA ARG A 33 -1.75 -6.98 -0.28
C ARG A 33 -0.74 -6.68 0.83
N ASP A 34 -1.00 -7.13 2.05
CA ASP A 34 -0.07 -6.96 3.17
C ASP A 34 1.28 -7.62 2.85
N ILE A 35 1.24 -8.84 2.30
CA ILE A 35 2.44 -9.58 1.93
C ILE A 35 3.24 -8.85 0.84
N ALA A 36 2.59 -8.25 -0.16
CA ALA A 36 3.25 -7.45 -1.18
C ALA A 36 3.89 -6.19 -0.61
N LEU A 37 3.20 -5.46 0.28
CA LEU A 37 3.74 -4.29 0.97
C LEU A 37 4.96 -4.66 1.82
N LEU A 38 4.89 -5.77 2.56
CA LEU A 38 5.98 -6.29 3.37
C LEU A 38 7.20 -6.68 2.53
N ARG A 39 7.02 -7.29 1.35
CA ARG A 39 8.12 -7.57 0.41
C ARG A 39 8.78 -6.28 -0.06
N ARG A 40 8.00 -5.27 -0.45
CA ARG A 40 8.52 -3.98 -0.90
C ARG A 40 9.28 -3.26 0.21
N ALA A 41 8.73 -3.27 1.42
CA ALA A 41 9.39 -2.73 2.61
C ALA A 41 10.74 -3.42 2.84
N LYS A 42 10.80 -4.75 2.72
CA LYS A 42 12.03 -5.51 2.86
C LYS A 42 13.08 -5.12 1.82
N THR A 43 12.73 -5.06 0.54
CA THR A 43 13.64 -4.61 -0.52
C THR A 43 14.19 -3.21 -0.25
N LEU A 44 13.35 -2.28 0.19
CA LEU A 44 13.80 -0.92 0.54
C LEU A 44 14.83 -0.94 1.69
N MET A 45 14.66 -1.79 2.69
CA MET A 45 15.60 -1.89 3.82
C MET A 45 16.88 -2.64 3.44
N ASP A 46 16.75 -3.84 2.88
CA ASP A 46 17.85 -4.77 2.69
C ASP A 46 18.71 -4.39 1.48
N ASP A 47 18.08 -4.01 0.37
CA ASP A 47 18.77 -3.77 -0.90
C ASP A 47 19.15 -2.30 -1.09
N MET A 48 18.34 -1.37 -0.54
CA MET A 48 18.54 0.07 -0.70
C MET A 48 19.00 0.80 0.57
N GLY A 49 19.14 0.09 1.69
CA GLY A 49 19.62 0.66 2.95
C GLY A 49 18.70 1.70 3.58
N VAL A 50 17.43 1.74 3.19
CA VAL A 50 16.45 2.70 3.73
C VAL A 50 16.06 2.29 5.15
N ASN A 51 16.08 3.23 6.08
CA ASN A 51 15.64 2.98 7.46
C ASN A 51 14.10 2.88 7.57
N LEU A 52 13.61 2.43 8.73
CA LEU A 52 12.18 2.21 8.98
C LEU A 52 11.30 3.44 8.70
N ALA A 53 11.76 4.63 9.10
CA ALA A 53 11.04 5.88 8.88
C ALA A 53 10.99 6.26 7.39
N GLY A 54 12.09 6.07 6.67
CA GLY A 54 12.14 6.29 5.22
C GLY A 54 11.22 5.33 4.47
N VAL A 55 11.18 4.05 4.87
CA VAL A 55 10.25 3.07 4.28
C VAL A 55 8.81 3.49 4.48
N GLU A 56 8.43 3.92 5.69
CA GLU A 56 7.09 4.44 5.94
C GLU A 56 6.73 5.58 4.98
N VAL A 57 7.58 6.59 4.87
CA VAL A 57 7.35 7.74 3.99
C VAL A 57 7.17 7.29 2.54
N ILE A 58 8.06 6.43 2.04
CA ILE A 58 8.00 5.91 0.67
C ILE A 58 6.70 5.14 0.42
N LEU A 59 6.29 4.26 1.34
CA LEU A 59 5.08 3.47 1.18
C LEU A 59 3.82 4.34 1.17
N ARG A 60 3.74 5.35 2.05
CA ARG A 60 2.64 6.33 2.06
C ARG A 60 2.60 7.15 0.78
N MET A 61 3.75 7.61 0.30
CA MET A 61 3.83 8.33 -0.96
C MET A 61 3.39 7.45 -2.14
N ALA A 62 3.82 6.19 -2.18
CA ALA A 62 3.40 5.26 -3.22
C ALA A 62 1.88 5.02 -3.20
N GLN A 63 1.29 4.87 -2.01
CA GLN A 63 -0.17 4.79 -1.88
C GLN A 63 -0.85 6.07 -2.38
N ARG A 64 -0.34 7.24 -2.01
CA ARG A 64 -0.93 8.52 -2.44
C ARG A 64 -0.85 8.71 -3.94
N VAL A 65 0.25 8.32 -4.57
CA VAL A 65 0.40 8.34 -6.04
C VAL A 65 -0.65 7.44 -6.70
N ASN A 66 -0.84 6.23 -6.20
CA ASN A 66 -1.87 5.32 -6.73
C ASN A 66 -3.28 5.91 -6.59
N GLU A 67 -3.61 6.51 -5.44
CA GLU A 67 -4.91 7.17 -5.24
C GLU A 67 -5.13 8.33 -6.22
N LEU A 68 -4.09 9.13 -6.46
CA LEU A 68 -4.14 10.23 -7.42
C LEU A 68 -4.31 9.72 -8.85
N GLN A 69 -3.60 8.65 -9.22
CA GLN A 69 -3.72 8.02 -10.54
C GLN A 69 -5.14 7.48 -10.77
N ASN A 70 -5.71 6.76 -9.80
CA ASN A 70 -7.09 6.28 -9.91
C ASN A 70 -8.08 7.44 -10.07
N HIS A 71 -7.90 8.52 -9.31
CA HIS A 71 -8.78 9.69 -9.43
C HIS A 71 -8.64 10.39 -10.78
N MET A 72 -7.43 10.44 -11.34
CA MET A 72 -7.21 10.95 -12.71
C MET A 72 -7.94 10.09 -13.74
N GLU A 73 -7.84 8.76 -13.65
CA GLU A 73 -8.54 7.84 -14.55
C GLU A 73 -10.06 8.00 -14.48
N GLU A 74 -10.62 8.19 -13.28
CA GLU A 74 -12.04 8.46 -13.07
C GLU A 74 -12.48 9.78 -13.75
N LEU A 75 -11.72 10.86 -13.52
CA LEU A 75 -11.99 12.17 -14.11
C LEU A 75 -11.86 12.14 -15.65
N GLU A 76 -10.85 11.46 -16.18
CA GLU A 76 -10.68 11.28 -17.62
C GLU A 76 -11.88 10.52 -18.23
N SER A 77 -12.38 9.48 -17.56
CA SER A 77 -13.58 8.77 -17.99
C SER A 77 -14.84 9.66 -17.96
N GLU A 78 -14.96 10.54 -16.97
CA GLU A 78 -16.08 11.48 -16.87
C GLU A 78 -16.03 12.54 -17.98
N VAL A 79 -14.86 13.13 -18.23
CA VAL A 79 -14.64 14.09 -19.32
C VAL A 79 -15.00 13.47 -20.68
N GLU A 80 -14.61 12.21 -20.91
CA GLU A 80 -14.93 11.53 -22.16
C GLU A 80 -16.44 11.30 -22.33
N LYS A 81 -17.15 10.94 -21.25
CA LYS A 81 -18.62 10.79 -21.29
C LYS A 81 -19.32 12.10 -21.61
N LEU A 82 -18.88 13.22 -21.01
CA LEU A 82 -19.45 14.54 -21.27
C LEU A 82 -19.21 14.98 -22.72
N ARG A 83 -17.97 14.83 -23.22
CA ARG A 83 -17.62 15.14 -24.62
C ARG A 83 -18.36 14.26 -25.63
N GLY A 84 -18.61 13.00 -25.29
CA GLY A 84 -19.40 12.10 -26.12
C GLY A 84 -20.89 12.45 -26.17
N ALA A 85 -21.43 13.00 -25.07
CA ALA A 85 -22.82 13.44 -24.99
C ALA A 85 -23.09 14.74 -25.77
N ASP A 86 -22.12 15.65 -25.85
CA ASP A 86 -22.23 16.90 -26.61
C ASP A 86 -22.13 16.71 -28.15
N ASN A 87 -21.73 15.52 -28.61
CA ASN A 87 -21.57 15.17 -30.04
C ASN A 87 -22.75 14.36 -30.61
N LEU A 88 -23.87 14.27 -29.90
CA LEU A 88 -25.14 13.62 -30.30
C LEU A 88 -26.30 14.62 -30.30
#